data_AF-A0A1J4V495-F1
#
_entry.id   AF-A0A1J4V495-F1
#
_cell.length_a   1.000
_cell.length_b   1.000
_cell.length_c   1.000
_cell.angle_alpha   90.00
_cell.angle_beta   90.00
_cell.angle_gamma   90.00
#
_symmetry.space_group_name_H-M   'P 1'
#
loop_
_entity.id
_entity.type
_entity.pdbx_description
1 polymer ?
#
loop_
_entity_poly.entity_id
_entity_poly.type
_entity_poly.pdbx_seq_one_letter_code
_entity_poly.pdbx_strand_id
1 'polypeptide(L)'
;MIINCSKFNNFFLLCGLMLALACTESKSYSQKLLPNSEWKADASSGEGDYKPELAIDGDMKTRWSSNFTDDEWFRIDFGQVSSIAGFRINWEAAYGRDYDILLSEDGKEWEKVYEVRWSDGGISIF
;
A
#
# COMPACT_ATOMS: atom_id res chain seq x y z
N MET A 1 -0.74 0.47 -3.74
CA MET A 1 -1.00 0.20 -2.30
C MET A 1 -0.07 1.07 -1.47
N ILE A 2 -0.58 1.73 -0.42
CA ILE A 2 0.23 2.40 0.62
C ILE A 2 -0.11 1.78 1.97
N ILE A 3 0.91 1.50 2.78
CA ILE A 3 0.78 1.27 4.22
C ILE A 3 1.21 2.56 4.90
N ASN A 4 0.34 3.16 5.71
CA ASN A 4 0.62 4.41 6.41
C ASN A 4 0.59 4.17 7.93
N CYS A 5 1.71 4.41 8.61
CA CYS A 5 1.82 4.35 10.07
C CYS A 5 1.54 5.73 10.72
N SER A 6 0.36 6.32 10.52
CA SER A 6 -0.02 7.58 11.18
C SER A 6 -1.52 7.67 11.48
N LYS A 7 -1.86 8.40 12.56
CA LYS A 7 -3.20 8.51 13.16
C LYS A 7 -4.20 9.30 12.29
N PHE A 8 -5.47 8.88 12.38
CA PHE A 8 -6.73 9.51 11.95
C PHE A 8 -6.73 11.02 11.62
N ASN A 9 -7.37 11.38 10.49
CA ASN A 9 -8.50 12.32 10.51
C ASN A 9 -9.37 12.27 9.23
N ASN A 10 -10.67 12.13 9.44
CA ASN A 10 -11.75 12.19 8.44
C ASN A 10 -11.94 13.60 7.87
N PHE A 11 -12.29 13.72 6.58
CA PHE A 11 -13.33 14.66 6.15
C PHE A 11 -13.96 14.25 4.80
N PHE A 12 -15.30 14.09 4.79
CA PHE A 12 -16.17 14.00 3.61
C PHE A 12 -16.62 15.41 3.20
N LEU A 13 -16.74 15.75 1.91
CA LEU A 13 -18.02 16.17 1.26
C LEU A 13 -17.90 16.43 -0.26
N LEU A 14 -19.03 16.19 -0.94
CA LEU A 14 -19.34 16.25 -2.38
C LEU A 14 -19.31 17.66 -3.03
N CYS A 15 -19.19 17.72 -4.37
CA CYS A 15 -20.21 18.28 -5.31
C CYS A 15 -19.70 18.36 -6.78
N GLY A 16 -20.51 17.98 -7.78
CA GLY A 16 -20.29 18.45 -9.17
C GLY A 16 -20.77 17.53 -10.31
N LEU A 17 -21.99 17.77 -10.79
CA LEU A 17 -22.64 17.14 -11.95
C LEU A 17 -21.97 17.56 -13.28
N MET A 18 -21.47 16.62 -14.09
CA MET A 18 -21.33 16.82 -15.55
C MET A 18 -21.67 15.51 -16.30
N LEU A 19 -22.72 15.57 -17.12
CA LEU A 19 -23.15 14.50 -18.00
C LEU A 19 -22.26 14.48 -19.24
N ALA A 20 -21.28 13.57 -19.29
CA ALA A 20 -20.60 13.20 -20.53
C ALA A 20 -20.90 11.72 -20.80
N LEU A 21 -21.71 11.44 -21.82
CA LEU A 21 -21.76 10.11 -22.44
C LEU A 21 -20.41 9.88 -23.13
N ALA A 22 -19.43 9.38 -22.37
CA ALA A 22 -18.37 8.60 -22.96
C ALA A 22 -18.94 7.20 -23.21
N CYS A 23 -18.80 6.67 -24.43
CA CYS A 23 -18.90 5.23 -24.65
C CYS A 23 -17.89 4.56 -23.71
N THR A 24 -18.36 4.03 -22.58
CA THR A 24 -17.49 3.29 -21.68
C THR A 24 -17.20 1.96 -22.34
N GLU A 25 -16.00 1.83 -22.92
CA GLU A 25 -15.38 0.53 -23.13
C GLU A 25 -15.52 -0.27 -21.85
N SER A 26 -16.13 -1.46 -21.93
CA SER A 26 -16.20 -2.36 -20.78
C SER A 26 -14.79 -2.84 -20.46
N LYS A 27 -14.08 -2.16 -19.55
CA LYS A 27 -12.83 -2.69 -19.00
C LYS A 27 -13.17 -3.94 -18.19
N SER A 28 -12.88 -5.08 -18.79
CA SER A 28 -12.95 -6.39 -18.16
C SER A 28 -11.93 -6.47 -17.02
N TYR A 29 -12.34 -6.13 -15.81
CA TYR A 29 -11.48 -6.26 -14.62
C TYR A 29 -11.62 -7.66 -13.99
N SER A 30 -10.88 -8.59 -14.57
CA SER A 30 -10.13 -9.58 -13.78
C SER A 30 -8.69 -9.51 -14.29
N GLN A 31 -8.07 -8.34 -14.13
CA GLN A 31 -6.66 -8.19 -14.46
C GLN A 31 -5.86 -8.85 -13.33
N LYS A 32 -5.30 -10.01 -13.66
CA LYS A 32 -4.40 -10.80 -12.81
C LYS A 32 -3.22 -9.93 -12.39
N LEU A 33 -2.89 -9.97 -11.11
CA LEU A 33 -1.73 -9.29 -10.55
C LEU A 33 -0.44 -9.71 -11.29
N LEU A 34 0.37 -8.72 -11.68
CA LEU A 34 1.67 -8.96 -12.32
C LEU A 34 2.63 -9.68 -11.35
N PRO A 35 3.64 -10.41 -11.85
CA PRO A 35 4.68 -10.96 -10.98
C PRO A 35 5.40 -9.83 -10.24
N ASN A 36 5.91 -10.12 -9.03
CA ASN A 36 6.56 -9.14 -8.16
C ASN A 36 7.79 -8.46 -8.78
N SER A 37 8.42 -9.08 -9.78
CA SER A 37 9.51 -8.48 -10.56
C SER A 37 9.12 -7.22 -11.32
N GLU A 38 7.83 -7.02 -11.60
CA GLU A 38 7.31 -5.83 -12.29
C GLU A 38 6.85 -4.74 -11.31
N TRP A 39 6.79 -5.05 -10.01
CA TRP A 39 6.32 -4.10 -9.02
C TRP A 39 7.42 -3.10 -8.68
N LYS A 40 7.02 -1.90 -8.29
CA LYS A 40 7.92 -0.87 -7.79
C LYS A 40 7.56 -0.52 -6.36
N ALA A 41 8.57 -0.39 -5.52
CA ALA A 41 8.40 0.07 -4.16
C ALA A 41 8.86 1.52 -4.01
N ASP A 42 8.23 2.26 -3.11
CA ASP A 42 8.65 3.59 -2.68
C ASP A 42 8.35 3.71 -1.18
N ALA A 43 9.04 4.61 -0.48
CA ALA A 43 8.82 4.83 0.94
C ALA A 43 9.13 6.27 1.34
N SER A 44 8.58 6.70 2.48
CA SER A 44 8.92 7.99 3.10
C SER A 44 10.40 8.13 3.40
N SER A 45 11.04 7.03 3.81
CA SER A 45 12.44 7.01 4.21
C SER A 45 13.06 5.62 4.05
N GLY A 46 14.38 5.52 4.28
CA GLY A 46 15.12 4.27 4.27
C GLY A 46 16.34 4.38 5.17
N GLU A 47 16.46 3.48 6.13
CA GLU A 47 17.64 3.38 7.00
C GLU A 47 18.77 2.63 6.26
N GLY A 48 19.88 3.33 5.99
CA GLY A 48 21.07 2.71 5.40
C GLY A 48 20.78 1.99 4.07
N ASP A 49 21.09 0.69 4.03
CA ASP A 49 20.91 -0.16 2.84
C ASP A 49 19.53 -0.86 2.77
N TYR A 50 18.64 -0.62 3.74
CA TYR A 50 17.30 -1.23 3.80
C TYR A 50 16.30 -0.54 2.88
N LYS A 51 16.52 -0.66 1.57
CA LYS A 51 15.74 0.03 0.53
C LYS A 51 14.32 -0.56 0.36
N PRO A 52 13.35 0.21 -0.17
CA PRO A 52 11.97 -0.25 -0.32
C PRO A 52 11.81 -1.54 -1.14
N GLU A 53 12.63 -1.75 -2.16
CA GLU A 53 12.54 -2.91 -3.05
C GLU A 53 12.78 -4.24 -2.32
N LEU A 54 13.53 -4.20 -1.21
CA LEU A 54 13.83 -5.37 -0.38
C LEU A 54 12.61 -5.91 0.37
N ALA A 55 11.50 -5.17 0.44
CA ALA A 55 10.26 -5.67 1.04
C ALA A 55 9.36 -6.43 0.04
N ILE A 56 9.68 -6.39 -1.26
CA ILE A 56 8.89 -7.02 -2.34
C ILE A 56 9.69 -7.98 -3.22
N ASP A 57 10.97 -8.21 -2.92
CA ASP A 57 11.88 -9.07 -3.70
C ASP A 57 11.60 -10.58 -3.54
N GLY A 58 10.81 -10.96 -2.52
CA GLY A 58 10.44 -12.34 -2.23
C GLY A 58 11.45 -13.11 -1.36
N ASP A 59 12.51 -12.47 -0.87
CA ASP A 59 13.43 -13.04 0.12
C ASP A 59 13.00 -12.63 1.54
N MET A 60 12.80 -13.60 2.41
CA MET A 60 12.40 -13.37 3.80
C MET A 60 13.55 -12.89 4.70
N LYS A 61 14.76 -12.77 4.16
CA LYS A 61 15.96 -12.28 4.87
C LYS A 61 16.26 -10.82 4.60
N THR A 62 15.64 -10.25 3.57
CA THR A 62 15.77 -8.84 3.20
C THR A 62 14.53 -8.09 3.68
N ARG A 63 14.69 -6.79 3.91
CA ARG A 63 13.62 -5.94 4.42
C ARG A 63 13.85 -4.49 4.03
N TRP A 64 12.75 -3.76 3.98
CA TRP A 64 12.79 -2.30 4.13
C TRP A 64 12.85 -1.93 5.62
N SER A 65 13.47 -0.80 5.92
CA SER A 65 13.53 -0.19 7.25
C SER A 65 13.32 1.30 7.08
N SER A 66 12.36 1.88 7.78
CA SER A 66 12.24 3.32 7.86
C SER A 66 13.35 3.91 8.72
N ASN A 67 13.48 5.23 8.70
CA ASN A 67 14.15 5.94 9.77
C ASN A 67 13.38 5.80 11.10
N PHE A 68 14.03 6.17 12.19
CA PHE A 68 13.48 6.14 13.56
C PHE A 68 12.54 7.33 13.82
N THR A 69 11.53 7.47 12.96
CA THR A 69 10.51 8.52 12.96
C THR A 69 9.12 7.91 12.84
N ASP A 70 8.12 8.63 13.34
CA ASP A 70 6.71 8.25 13.19
C ASP A 70 6.20 8.67 11.79
N ASP A 71 4.97 8.25 11.45
CA ASP A 71 4.27 8.63 10.23
C ASP A 71 4.96 8.17 8.93
N GLU A 72 5.68 7.06 9.03
CA GLU A 72 6.35 6.42 7.90
C GLU A 72 5.34 5.69 7.00
N TRP A 73 5.59 5.72 5.70
CA TRP A 73 4.77 5.04 4.71
C TRP A 73 5.61 4.20 3.77
N PHE A 74 4.99 3.10 3.31
CA PHE A 74 5.53 2.21 2.29
C PHE A 74 4.51 2.05 1.16
N ARG A 75 4.94 2.20 -0.08
CA ARG A 75 4.09 2.13 -1.27
C ARG A 75 4.55 1.04 -2.21
N ILE A 76 3.60 0.30 -2.77
CA ILE A 76 3.80 -0.61 -3.90
C ILE A 76 2.96 -0.12 -5.09
N ASP A 77 3.61 0.09 -6.22
CA ASP A 77 2.99 0.22 -7.53
C ASP A 77 3.05 -1.14 -8.24
N PHE A 78 1.87 -1.69 -8.57
CA PHE A 78 1.74 -2.99 -9.23
C PHE A 78 1.88 -2.91 -10.76
N GLY A 79 2.11 -1.72 -11.33
CA GLY A 79 2.30 -1.47 -12.76
C GLY A 79 1.00 -1.43 -13.58
N GLN A 80 -0.09 -2.00 -13.06
CA GLN A 80 -1.43 -1.94 -13.63
C GLN A 80 -2.50 -2.05 -12.54
N VAL A 81 -3.69 -1.52 -12.80
CA VAL A 81 -4.86 -1.74 -11.93
C VAL A 81 -5.19 -3.24 -11.92
N SER A 82 -5.23 -3.84 -10.74
CA SER A 82 -5.42 -5.29 -10.58
C SER A 82 -6.36 -5.58 -9.40
N SER A 83 -7.08 -6.69 -9.48
CA SER A 83 -7.83 -7.20 -8.32
C SER A 83 -6.87 -7.85 -7.34
N ILE A 84 -6.89 -7.42 -6.08
CA ILE A 84 -6.04 -7.94 -5.02
C ILE A 84 -6.92 -8.77 -4.07
N ALA A 85 -6.51 -10.02 -3.84
CA ALA A 85 -7.27 -10.95 -2.99
C ALA A 85 -6.97 -10.78 -1.50
N GLY A 86 -5.84 -10.16 -1.16
CA GLY A 86 -5.39 -10.00 0.21
C GLY A 86 -3.96 -9.51 0.29
N PHE A 87 -3.51 -9.26 1.51
CA PHE A 87 -2.16 -8.77 1.80
C PHE A 87 -1.52 -9.63 2.87
N ARG A 88 -0.22 -9.85 2.74
CA ARG A 88 0.60 -10.45 3.79
C ARG A 88 1.78 -9.53 4.09
N ILE A 89 1.93 -9.14 5.34
CA ILE A 89 3.06 -8.37 5.84
C ILE A 89 3.81 -9.24 6.83
N ASN A 90 5.14 -9.32 6.68
CA ASN A 90 6.00 -10.01 7.64
C ASN A 90 6.84 -8.95 8.35
N TRP A 91 6.55 -8.72 9.62
CA TRP A 91 7.24 -7.76 10.46
C TRP A 91 8.45 -8.38 11.16
N GLU A 92 9.50 -7.57 11.31
CA GLU A 92 10.64 -7.86 12.18
C GLU A 92 10.37 -7.42 13.62
N ALA A 93 11.38 -7.50 14.50
CA ALA A 93 11.26 -7.08 15.89
C ALA A 93 10.88 -5.59 16.06
N ALA A 94 11.26 -4.74 15.10
CA ALA A 94 10.76 -3.38 14.98
C ALA A 94 9.62 -3.37 13.95
N TYR A 95 8.41 -3.00 14.40
CA TYR A 95 7.19 -3.15 13.60
C TYR A 95 6.23 -1.96 13.77
N GLY A 96 5.40 -1.75 12.74
CA GLY A 96 4.28 -0.83 12.81
C GLY A 96 3.21 -1.36 13.77
N ARG A 97 3.01 -0.67 14.90
CA ARG A 97 1.96 -1.02 15.87
C ARG A 97 0.57 -0.63 15.37
N ASP A 98 0.47 0.58 14.83
CA ASP A 98 -0.75 1.16 14.29
C ASP A 98 -0.48 1.56 12.84
N TYR A 99 -1.27 1.04 11.91
CA TYR A 99 -1.13 1.37 10.50
C TYR A 99 -2.44 1.19 9.72
N ASP A 100 -2.55 1.91 8.62
CA ASP A 100 -3.65 1.84 7.68
C ASP A 100 -3.17 1.24 6.36
N ILE A 101 -4.03 0.46 5.70
CA ILE A 101 -3.80 -0.03 4.34
C ILE A 101 -4.69 0.78 3.41
N LEU A 102 -4.07 1.43 2.44
CA LEU A 102 -4.72 2.26 1.43
C LEU A 102 -4.48 1.72 0.03
N LEU A 103 -5.50 1.79 -0.81
CA LEU A 103 -5.44 1.46 -2.23
C LEU A 103 -5.75 2.68 -3.08
N SER A 104 -5.20 2.68 -4.29
CA SER A 104 -5.36 3.75 -5.27
C SER A 104 -5.21 3.14 -6.66
N GLU A 105 -6.01 3.64 -7.61
CA GLU A 105 -5.91 3.30 -9.02
C GLU A 105 -5.01 4.26 -9.81
N ASP A 106 -4.73 5.45 -9.27
CA ASP A 106 -4.04 6.54 -9.97
C ASP A 106 -2.78 7.07 -9.26
N GLY A 107 -2.52 6.58 -8.04
CA GLY A 107 -1.41 7.00 -7.19
C GLY A 107 -1.59 8.36 -6.53
N LYS A 108 -2.74 9.01 -6.68
CA LYS A 108 -3.04 10.36 -6.17
C LYS A 108 -4.17 10.34 -5.15
N GLU A 109 -5.27 9.67 -5.47
CA GLU A 109 -6.40 9.49 -4.57
C GLU A 109 -6.29 8.13 -3.90
N TRP A 110 -6.34 8.12 -2.57
CA TRP A 110 -6.10 6.93 -1.75
C TRP A 110 -7.30 6.64 -0.87
N GLU A 111 -7.83 5.43 -0.97
CA GLU A 111 -8.92 4.94 -0.14
C GLU A 111 -8.37 4.01 0.94
N LYS A 112 -8.73 4.25 2.20
CA LYS A 112 -8.42 3.32 3.29
C LYS A 112 -9.34 2.11 3.21
N VAL A 113 -8.75 0.93 3.02
CA VAL A 113 -9.47 -0.34 2.94
C VAL A 113 -9.33 -1.20 4.19
N TYR A 114 -8.30 -0.95 5.00
CA TYR A 114 -8.10 -1.68 6.25
C TYR A 114 -7.38 -0.81 7.30
N GLU A 115 -7.65 -1.09 8.57
CA GLU A 115 -7.06 -0.41 9.71
C GLU A 115 -6.56 -1.44 10.73
N VAL A 116 -5.32 -1.28 11.17
CA VAL A 116 -4.71 -2.08 12.22
C VAL A 116 -4.32 -1.18 13.38
N ARG A 117 -4.72 -1.56 14.58
CA ARG A 117 -4.35 -0.90 15.83
C ARG A 117 -3.85 -1.93 16.82
N TRP A 118 -2.85 -1.57 17.60
CA TRP A 118 -2.28 -2.42 18.65
C TRP A 118 -1.72 -3.75 18.12
N SER A 119 -1.11 -3.74 16.94
CA SER A 119 -0.41 -4.91 16.37
C SER A 119 0.69 -5.40 17.32
N ASP A 120 0.81 -6.73 17.44
CA ASP A 120 1.91 -7.39 18.15
C ASP A 120 3.10 -7.73 17.22
N GLY A 121 3.06 -7.25 15.96
CA GLY A 121 4.07 -7.56 14.94
C GLY A 121 3.88 -8.96 14.33
N GLY A 122 4.98 -9.61 13.93
CA GLY A 122 4.94 -10.92 13.29
C GLY A 122 4.29 -10.93 11.91
N ILE A 123 3.44 -11.92 11.62
CA ILE A 123 2.77 -12.06 10.32
C ILE A 123 1.36 -11.48 10.40
N SER A 124 1.07 -10.49 9.55
CA SER A 124 -0.28 -9.96 9.35
C SER A 124 -0.84 -10.41 8.00
N ILE A 125 -2.06 -10.94 7.98
CA ILE A 125 -2.75 -11.40 6.75
C ILE A 125 -4.15 -10.80 6.73
N PHE A 126 -4.54 -10.24 5.59
CA PHE A 126 -5.84 -9.62 5.34
C PHE A 126 -6.42 -10.16 4.04
#